data_AF-A0A1I4TLQ3-F1
#
_entry.id   AF-A0A1I4TLQ3-F1
#
_cell.length_a   1.000
_cell.length_b   1.000
_cell.length_c   1.000
_cell.angle_alpha   90.00
_cell.angle_beta   90.00
_cell.angle_gamma   90.00
#
_symmetry.space_group_name_H-M   'P 1'
#
loop_
_entity.id
_entity.type
_entity.pdbx_description
1 polymer ?
#
loop_
_entity_poly.entity_id
_entity_poly.type
_entity_poly.pdbx_seq_one_letter_code
_entity_poly.pdbx_strand_id
1 'polypeptide(L)' 'MRSLILAVSAIALAAPASAQAPNRGNADLQTNCAGDALTFCAGIDPNSPQMDSCFKKNMSRMSPNCRRAIDAYEKAGGK' A
#
# COMPACT_ATOMS: atom_id res chain seq x y z
N MET A 1 25.91 51.56 19.72
CA MET A 1 26.18 50.45 20.67
C MET A 1 25.18 49.35 20.33
N ARG A 2 25.52 48.40 19.43
CA ARG A 2 25.88 47.00 19.79
C ARG A 2 24.89 46.47 20.84
N SER A 3 23.96 45.59 20.47
CA SER A 3 24.30 44.17 20.25
C SER A 3 23.47 43.48 19.17
N LEU A 4 24.20 42.60 18.47
CA LEU A 4 23.73 41.58 17.55
C LEU A 4 23.39 40.28 18.30
N ILE A 5 22.60 39.42 17.63
CA ILE A 5 22.50 37.94 17.67
C ILE A 5 21.66 37.22 18.76
N LEU A 6 20.94 36.20 18.27
CA LEU A 6 20.48 34.92 18.85
C LEU A 6 19.05 34.95 19.43
N ALA A 7 18.08 34.10 19.03
CA ALA A 7 18.20 32.73 18.54
C ALA A 7 17.05 32.34 17.60
N VAL A 8 17.40 31.70 16.48
CA VAL A 8 16.55 30.77 15.74
C VAL A 8 16.26 29.58 16.65
N SER A 9 15.00 29.19 16.86
CA SER A 9 14.68 27.90 17.47
C SER A 9 13.31 27.38 17.04
N ALA A 10 13.39 26.54 16.01
CA ALA A 10 12.60 25.34 15.73
C ALA A 10 11.06 25.41 15.74
N ILE A 11 10.49 25.66 14.56
CA ILE A 11 9.15 25.16 14.23
C ILE A 11 9.29 23.64 14.08
N ALA A 12 8.83 22.89 15.07
CA ALA A 12 8.73 21.44 14.97
C ALA A 12 7.64 21.07 13.96
N LEU A 13 8.05 20.82 12.71
CA LEU A 13 7.20 20.19 11.71
C LEU A 13 7.06 18.70 12.09
N ALA A 14 6.09 18.39 12.94
CA ALA A 14 5.65 17.02 13.15
C ALA A 14 5.00 16.53 11.84
N ALA A 15 5.78 15.87 11.00
CA ALA A 15 5.24 15.12 9.87
C ALA A 15 4.33 14.01 10.43
N PRO A 16 3.13 13.79 9.88
CA PRO A 16 2.34 12.64 10.26
C PRO A 16 3.12 11.41 9.79
N ALA A 17 3.75 10.71 10.73
CA ALA A 17 4.15 9.34 10.52
C ALA A 17 2.86 8.54 10.37
N SER A 18 2.41 8.34 9.13
CA SER A 18 1.35 7.39 8.82
C SER A 18 1.91 5.99 9.06
N ALA A 19 2.03 5.61 10.34
CA ALA A 19 2.24 4.24 10.79
C ALA A 19 0.91 3.49 10.70
N GLN A 20 0.32 3.47 9.51
CA GLN A 20 -0.66 2.44 9.19
C GLN A 20 0.21 1.22 8.90
N ALA A 21 0.31 0.30 9.87
CA ALA A 21 0.76 -1.05 9.56
C ALA A 21 -0.13 -1.51 8.39
N PRO A 22 0.41 -1.67 7.18
CA PRO A 22 -0.44 -2.00 6.05
C PRO A 22 -0.96 -3.40 6.33
N ASN A 23 -2.26 -3.55 6.54
CA ASN A 23 -2.89 -4.82 6.18
C ASN A 23 -2.39 -5.11 4.76
N ARG A 24 -1.80 -6.30 4.56
CA ARG A 24 -1.12 -6.67 3.30
C ARG A 24 -2.05 -6.71 2.08
N GLY A 25 -3.35 -6.58 2.30
CA GLY A 25 -4.29 -6.06 1.31
C GLY A 25 -4.81 -4.70 1.73
N ASN A 26 -4.50 -3.65 0.97
CA ASN A 26 -5.20 -2.38 1.15
C ASN A 26 -6.69 -2.54 0.76
N ALA A 27 -7.55 -1.63 1.23
CA ALA A 27 -9.00 -1.71 0.97
C ALA A 27 -9.32 -1.72 -0.54
N ASP A 28 -8.49 -1.08 -1.36
CA ASP A 28 -8.63 -1.06 -2.81
C ASP A 28 -8.44 -2.45 -3.43
N LEU A 29 -7.44 -3.21 -2.99
CA LEU A 29 -7.24 -4.60 -3.44
C LEU A 29 -8.42 -5.48 -3.05
N GLN A 30 -8.89 -5.38 -1.80
CA GLN A 30 -10.04 -6.16 -1.34
C GLN A 30 -11.29 -5.84 -2.18
N THR A 31 -11.50 -4.58 -2.53
CA THR A 31 -12.65 -4.14 -3.32
C THR A 31 -12.54 -4.57 -4.78
N ASN A 32 -11.40 -4.30 -5.42
CA ASN A 32 -11.24 -4.49 -6.86
C ASN A 32 -10.87 -5.93 -7.25
N CYS A 33 -10.28 -6.69 -6.33
CA CYS A 33 -9.79 -8.05 -6.61
C CYS A 33 -10.62 -9.15 -5.96
N ALA A 34 -11.69 -8.88 -5.21
CA ALA A 34 -12.47 -9.93 -4.52
C ALA A 34 -12.90 -11.08 -5.45
N GLY A 35 -13.51 -10.78 -6.60
CA GLY A 35 -13.96 -11.81 -7.54
C GLY A 35 -12.82 -12.57 -8.21
N ASP A 36 -11.75 -11.86 -8.60
CA ASP A 36 -10.55 -12.46 -9.19
C ASP A 36 -9.80 -13.34 -8.17
N ALA A 37 -9.70 -12.88 -6.91
CA ALA A 37 -9.10 -13.61 -5.82
C ALA A 37 -9.87 -14.90 -5.50
N LEU A 38 -11.21 -14.86 -5.47
CA LEU A 38 -12.03 -16.06 -5.32
C LEU A 38 -11.87 -17.03 -6.50
N THR A 39 -11.64 -16.52 -7.71
CA THR A 39 -11.52 -17.35 -8.92
C THR A 39 -10.12 -17.98 -9.06
N PHE A 40 -9.06 -17.22 -8.78
CA PHE A 40 -7.69 -17.60 -9.10
C PHE A 40 -6.82 -17.91 -7.87
N CYS A 41 -7.22 -17.43 -6.70
CA CYS A 41 -6.43 -17.44 -5.46
C CYS A 41 -7.22 -17.99 -4.25
N ALA A 42 -8.27 -18.79 -4.48
CA ALA A 42 -9.09 -19.35 -3.43
C ALA A 42 -8.25 -20.13 -2.40
N GLY A 43 -8.59 -19.96 -1.11
CA GLY A 43 -7.90 -20.64 0.00
C GLY A 43 -6.59 -19.99 0.44
N ILE A 44 -6.15 -18.91 -0.20
CA ILE A 44 -5.02 -18.10 0.26
C ILE A 44 -5.54 -17.01 1.21
N ASP A 45 -4.89 -16.84 2.36
CA ASP A 45 -5.18 -15.72 3.26
C ASP A 45 -4.87 -14.40 2.54
N PRO A 46 -5.84 -13.49 2.37
CA PRO A 46 -5.65 -12.21 1.68
C PRO A 46 -4.59 -11.29 2.29
N ASN A 47 -4.19 -11.52 3.55
CA ASN A 47 -3.16 -10.76 4.25
C ASN A 47 -1.79 -11.47 4.25
N SER A 48 -1.68 -12.62 3.58
CA SER A 48 -0.45 -13.39 3.51
C SER A 48 0.39 -13.03 2.27
N PRO A 49 1.74 -13.10 2.34
CA PRO A 49 2.62 -12.91 1.18
C PRO A 49 2.34 -13.85 -0.01
N GLN A 50 1.69 -14.99 0.27
CA GLN A 50 1.27 -15.94 -0.75
C GLN A 50 0.23 -15.32 -1.69
N MET A 51 -0.54 -14.33 -1.23
CA MET A 51 -1.55 -13.64 -2.05
C MET A 51 -0.89 -12.85 -3.18
N ASP A 52 0.18 -12.11 -2.88
CA ASP A 52 0.93 -11.34 -3.88
C ASP A 52 1.52 -12.24 -4.96
N SER A 53 2.04 -13.40 -4.55
CA SER A 53 2.55 -14.40 -5.48
C SER A 53 1.45 -14.96 -6.38
N CYS A 54 0.24 -15.18 -5.83
CA CYS A 54 -0.90 -15.61 -6.61
C CYS A 54 -1.35 -14.56 -7.63
N PHE A 55 -1.42 -13.29 -7.20
CA PHE A 55 -1.73 -12.15 -8.06
C PHE A 55 -0.74 -12.04 -9.22
N LYS A 56 0.56 -12.06 -8.94
CA LYS A 56 1.61 -12.03 -9.97
C LYS A 56 1.48 -13.17 -10.99
N LYS A 57 1.22 -14.39 -10.52
CA LYS A 57 1.05 -15.57 -11.39
C LYS A 57 -0.16 -15.47 -12.31
N ASN A 58 -1.25 -14.84 -11.85
CA ASN A 58 -2.53 -14.80 -12.57
C ASN A 58 -2.81 -13.44 -13.23
N MET A 59 -1.89 -12.48 -13.14
CA MET A 59 -2.10 -11.08 -13.55
C MET A 59 -2.72 -10.92 -14.94
N SER A 60 -2.26 -11.69 -15.93
CA SER A 60 -2.80 -11.66 -17.31
C SER A 60 -4.26 -12.11 -17.43
N ARG A 61 -4.75 -12.92 -16.49
CA ARG A 61 -6.09 -13.50 -16.48
C ARG A 61 -7.09 -12.71 -15.62
N MET A 62 -6.60 -11.84 -14.75
CA MET A 62 -7.43 -11.04 -13.84
C MET A 62 -8.23 -9.97 -14.58
N SER A 63 -9.22 -9.39 -13.92
CA SER A 63 -9.95 -8.25 -14.47
C SER A 63 -9.04 -7.03 -14.65
N PRO A 64 -9.33 -6.13 -15.61
CA PRO A 64 -8.59 -4.89 -15.77
C PRO A 64 -8.57 -4.01 -14.51
N ASN A 65 -9.64 -4.02 -13.71
CA ASN A 65 -9.72 -3.23 -12.49
C ASN A 65 -8.81 -3.77 -11.39
N CYS A 66 -8.83 -5.09 -11.15
CA CYS A 66 -7.92 -5.71 -10.19
C CYS A 66 -6.45 -5.49 -10.57
N ARG A 67 -6.10 -5.63 -11.86
CA ARG A 67 -4.74 -5.33 -12.33
C ARG A 67 -4.29 -3.92 -11.98
N ARG A 68 -5.14 -2.92 -12.25
CA ARG A 68 -4.82 -1.52 -11.92
C ARG A 68 -4.65 -1.30 -10.41
N ALA A 69 -5.45 -1.97 -9.60
CA ALA A 69 -5.34 -1.90 -8.14
C ALA A 69 -4.03 -2.51 -7.63
N ILE A 70 -3.60 -3.65 -8.19
CA ILE A 70 -2.31 -4.28 -7.91
C ILE A 70 -1.16 -3.33 -8.28
N ASP A 71 -1.17 -2.78 -9.49
CA ASP A 71 -0.13 -1.84 -9.94
C ASP A 71 -0.04 -0.60 -9.03
N ALA A 72 -1.19 -0.09 -8.57
CA ALA A 72 -1.24 1.05 -7.65
C ALA A 72 -0.70 0.70 -6.26
N TYR A 73 -1.06 -0.48 -5.74
CA TYR A 73 -0.58 -0.97 -4.46
C TYR A 73 0.95 -1.16 -4.46
N GLU A 74 1.52 -1.76 -5.50
CA GLU A 74 2.97 -1.93 -5.64
C GLU A 74 3.70 -0.59 -5.68
N LYS A 75 3.16 0.40 -6.41
CA LYS A 75 3.72 1.78 -6.46
C LYS A 75 3.66 2.49 -5.12
N ALA A 76 2.66 2.20 -4.29
CA ALA A 76 2.53 2.73 -2.94
C ALA A 76 3.44 2.03 -1.91
N GLY A 77 4.26 1.06 -2.34
CA GLY A 77 5.18 0.34 -1.46
C GLY A 77 4.61 -0.92 -0.82
N GLY A 78 3.42 -1.36 -1.25
CA GLY A 78 2.82 -2.63 -0.88
C GLY A 78 3.75 -3.82 -1.12
N LYS A 79 3.75 -4.80 -0.20
CA LYS A 79 4.71 -5.92 -0.18
C LYS A 79 4.07 -7.26 0.07
#